data_AF-A0AAJ3IX72-F1
#
_entry.id   AF-A0AAJ3IX72-F1
#
_cell.length_a   1.000
_cell.length_b   1.000
_cell.length_c   1.000
_cell.angle_alpha   90.00
_cell.angle_beta   90.00
_cell.angle_gamma   90.00
#
_symmetry.space_group_name_H-M   'P 1'
#
loop_
_entity.id
_entity.type
_entity.pdbx_description
1 polymer ?
#
loop_
_entity_poly.entity_id
_entity_poly.type
_entity_poly.pdbx_seq_one_letter_code
_entity_poly.pdbx_strand_id
1 'polypeptide(L)'
;MKNHFWKKAAVLSLLAVILLGGTAISPKQAHAGYEPYIGEITVYPYMFAPKGWLKCEGQLLSISQNTALFSLLGTNFGGDGMSTFALPDLRGASPLPNVNYYIATEGVYPSRP
;
A
#
# COMPACT_ATOMS: atom_id res chain seq x y z
N MET A 1 12.53 -27.81 47.98
CA MET A 1 11.45 -28.23 47.05
C MET A 1 10.69 -27.05 46.42
N LYS A 2 11.31 -25.86 46.22
CA LYS A 2 10.61 -24.64 45.75
C LYS A 2 11.03 -24.19 44.33
N ASN A 3 11.83 -25.01 43.66
CA ASN A 3 12.61 -24.64 42.48
C ASN A 3 11.95 -25.11 41.16
N HIS A 4 10.91 -25.96 41.26
CA HIS A 4 10.23 -26.55 40.10
C HIS A 4 8.91 -25.84 39.77
N PHE A 5 8.24 -25.24 40.77
CA PHE A 5 6.89 -24.70 40.62
C PHE A 5 6.85 -23.43 39.75
N TRP A 6 7.83 -22.54 39.93
CA TRP A 6 7.94 -21.28 39.20
C TRP A 6 8.31 -21.48 37.73
N LYS A 7 9.09 -22.52 37.42
CA LYS A 7 9.42 -22.89 36.04
C LYS A 7 8.18 -23.40 35.29
N LYS A 8 7.28 -24.13 35.95
CA LYS A 8 6.03 -24.61 35.35
C LYS A 8 5.03 -23.48 35.12
N ALA A 9 4.93 -22.52 36.05
CA ALA A 9 4.08 -21.34 35.91
C ALA A 9 4.53 -20.42 34.76
N ALA A 10 5.84 -20.20 34.59
CA ALA A 10 6.39 -19.40 33.50
C ALA A 10 6.16 -20.04 32.10
N VAL A 11 6.27 -21.37 31.99
CA VAL A 11 6.03 -22.08 30.71
C VAL A 11 4.55 -22.06 30.32
N LEU A 12 3.64 -22.16 31.30
CA LEU A 12 2.19 -22.04 31.05
C LEU A 12 1.78 -20.61 30.63
N SER A 13 2.52 -19.59 31.06
CA SER A 13 2.28 -18.20 30.69
C SER A 13 2.68 -17.89 29.24
N LEU A 14 3.78 -18.50 28.76
CA LEU A 14 4.23 -18.31 27.37
C LEU A 14 3.28 -18.93 26.34
N LEU A 15 2.59 -20.02 26.67
CA LEU A 15 1.63 -20.67 25.78
C LEU A 15 0.32 -19.86 25.63
N ALA A 16 -0.09 -19.11 26.65
CA ALA A 16 -1.31 -18.30 26.61
C ALA A 16 -1.19 -17.06 25.70
N VAL A 17 0.03 -16.51 25.53
CA VAL A 17 0.26 -15.34 24.66
C VAL A 17 0.18 -15.71 23.17
N ILE A 18 0.51 -16.95 22.81
CA ILE A 18 0.46 -17.44 21.43
C ILE A 18 -1.00 -17.62 20.94
N LEU A 19 -1.93 -17.90 21.86
CA LEU A 19 -3.36 -18.13 21.54
C LEU A 19 -4.19 -16.84 21.41
N LEU A 20 -3.70 -15.70 21.90
CA LEU A 20 -4.42 -14.40 21.83
C LEU A 20 -3.78 -13.39 20.88
N GLY A 21 -2.54 -13.61 20.41
CA GLY A 21 -1.80 -12.66 19.57
C GLY A 21 -1.35 -13.16 18.20
N GLY A 22 -1.61 -14.43 17.85
CA GLY A 22 -1.05 -15.05 16.64
C GLY A 22 -2.06 -15.23 15.51
N THR A 23 -1.79 -14.56 14.39
CA THR A 23 -2.40 -14.71 13.03
C THR A 23 -3.48 -13.71 12.61
N ALA A 24 -3.20 -12.41 12.75
CA ALA A 24 -3.53 -11.50 11.64
C ALA A 24 -2.52 -11.69 10.48
N ILE A 25 -2.37 -12.93 9.99
CA ILE A 25 -1.94 -13.10 8.60
C ILE A 25 -3.22 -12.83 7.84
N SER A 26 -3.53 -11.57 7.53
CA SER A 26 -4.48 -11.32 6.46
C SER A 26 -3.84 -11.95 5.23
N PRO A 27 -4.36 -13.06 4.67
CA PRO A 27 -3.94 -13.41 3.33
C PRO A 27 -4.28 -12.16 2.50
N LYS A 28 -3.28 -11.46 1.98
CA LYS A 28 -3.50 -10.58 0.84
C LYS A 28 -4.11 -11.54 -0.17
N GLN A 29 -5.44 -11.52 -0.31
CA GLN A 29 -6.19 -12.56 -1.00
C GLN A 29 -5.45 -12.81 -2.31
N ALA A 30 -4.91 -14.03 -2.48
CA ALA A 30 -4.28 -14.46 -3.71
C ALA A 30 -5.41 -14.62 -4.73
N HIS A 31 -5.92 -13.50 -5.21
CA HIS A 31 -6.71 -13.46 -6.41
C HIS A 31 -5.76 -13.93 -7.51
N ALA A 32 -6.16 -14.93 -8.28
CA ALA A 32 -5.50 -15.29 -9.54
C ALA A 32 -5.72 -14.18 -10.60
N GLY A 33 -5.73 -12.92 -10.16
CA GLY A 33 -5.90 -11.71 -10.94
C GLY A 33 -4.59 -10.95 -10.97
N TYR A 34 -4.49 -10.05 -11.93
CA TYR A 34 -3.37 -9.13 -12.09
C TYR A 34 -3.09 -8.36 -10.78
N GLU A 35 -1.87 -8.44 -10.27
CA GLU A 35 -1.40 -7.63 -9.14
C GLU A 35 -0.48 -6.52 -9.68
N PRO A 36 -0.88 -5.24 -9.63
CA PRO A 36 -0.10 -4.15 -10.21
C PRO A 36 1.16 -3.88 -9.38
N TYR A 37 2.14 -3.23 -10.00
CA TYR A 37 3.20 -2.58 -9.23
C TYR A 37 2.71 -1.28 -8.60
N ILE A 38 3.16 -0.97 -7.39
CA ILE A 38 2.92 0.35 -6.79
C ILE A 38 3.53 1.41 -7.71
N GLY A 39 2.75 2.45 -8.03
CA GLY A 39 3.15 3.52 -8.94
C GLY A 39 2.95 3.23 -10.42
N GLU A 40 2.44 2.05 -10.79
CA GLU A 40 2.04 1.75 -12.16
C GLU A 40 0.93 2.69 -12.63
N ILE A 41 1.03 3.17 -13.87
CA ILE A 41 0.02 4.02 -14.51
C ILE A 41 -0.70 3.24 -15.61
N THR A 42 -2.02 3.17 -15.49
CA THR A 42 -2.91 2.45 -16.42
C THR A 42 -4.07 3.35 -16.86
N VAL A 43 -4.60 3.08 -18.06
CA VAL A 43 -5.75 3.79 -18.64
C VAL A 43 -7.03 3.02 -18.36
N TYR A 44 -8.07 3.71 -17.90
CA TYR A 44 -9.42 3.13 -17.76
C TYR A 44 -10.46 3.90 -18.58
N PRO A 45 -11.45 3.19 -19.17
CA PRO A 45 -12.51 3.79 -19.99
C PRO A 45 -13.74 4.27 -19.19
N TYR A 46 -13.61 4.36 -17.86
CA TYR A 46 -14.68 4.79 -16.96
C TYR A 46 -14.19 5.92 -16.05
N MET A 47 -15.15 6.62 -15.44
CA MET A 47 -14.92 7.89 -14.72
C MET A 47 -14.67 7.74 -13.21
N PHE A 48 -14.55 6.52 -12.71
CA PHE A 48 -14.29 6.25 -11.28
C PHE A 48 -12.94 5.55 -11.09
N ALA A 49 -12.29 5.79 -9.97
CA ALA A 49 -11.07 5.07 -9.60
C ALA A 49 -11.45 3.74 -8.91
N PRO A 50 -11.00 2.58 -9.42
CA PRO A 50 -11.13 1.32 -8.70
C PRO A 50 -10.41 1.36 -7.35
N LYS A 51 -10.72 0.42 -6.45
CA LYS A 51 -9.99 0.29 -5.18
C LYS A 51 -8.49 0.10 -5.43
N GLY A 52 -7.66 0.83 -4.69
CA GLY A 52 -6.19 0.76 -4.82
C GLY A 52 -5.64 1.59 -5.98
N TRP A 53 -6.48 2.39 -6.64
CA TRP A 53 -6.09 3.30 -7.72
C TRP A 53 -6.54 4.72 -7.40
N LEU A 54 -5.78 5.69 -7.89
CA LEU A 54 -6.16 7.11 -7.88
C LEU A 54 -6.00 7.70 -9.27
N LYS A 55 -6.82 8.69 -9.61
CA LYS A 55 -6.74 9.36 -10.90
C LYS A 55 -5.50 10.27 -10.95
N CYS A 56 -4.81 10.34 -12.08
CA CYS A 56 -3.63 11.19 -12.23
C CYS A 56 -4.02 12.65 -12.50
N GLU A 57 -4.43 13.38 -11.47
CA GLU A 57 -4.90 14.77 -11.55
C GLU A 57 -4.09 15.75 -10.70
N GLY A 58 -2.86 15.39 -10.30
CA GLY A 58 -2.00 16.28 -9.54
C GLY A 58 -2.36 16.46 -8.06
N GLN A 59 -3.25 15.63 -7.49
CA GLN A 59 -3.62 15.77 -6.08
C GLN A 59 -2.44 15.52 -5.13
N LEU A 60 -2.43 16.26 -4.02
CA LEU A 60 -1.51 16.04 -2.90
C LEU A 60 -1.99 14.87 -2.04
N LEU A 61 -1.06 13.99 -1.68
CA LEU A 61 -1.27 12.85 -0.80
C LEU A 61 -0.39 12.94 0.44
N SER A 62 -0.90 12.42 1.55
CA SER A 62 -0.11 12.27 2.77
C SER A 62 0.97 11.21 2.58
N ILE A 63 2.21 11.57 2.91
CA ILE A 63 3.35 10.64 2.92
C ILE A 63 3.12 9.52 3.93
N SER A 64 2.57 9.84 5.11
CA SER A 64 2.38 8.85 6.19
C SER A 64 1.42 7.72 5.82
N GLN A 65 0.51 7.97 4.87
CA GLN A 65 -0.46 6.98 4.39
C GLN A 65 -0.01 6.26 3.11
N ASN A 66 0.96 6.82 2.38
CA ASN A 66 1.39 6.32 1.07
C ASN A 66 2.91 6.22 0.97
N THR A 67 3.56 5.74 2.04
CA THR A 67 5.02 5.70 2.18
C THR A 67 5.72 4.96 1.04
N ALA A 68 5.16 3.83 0.60
CA ALA A 68 5.69 3.02 -0.50
C ALA A 68 5.58 3.73 -1.86
N LEU A 69 4.50 4.47 -2.10
CA LEU A 69 4.36 5.25 -3.33
C LEU A 69 5.28 6.46 -3.31
N PHE A 70 5.40 7.14 -2.16
CA PHE A 70 6.31 8.26 -1.98
C PHE A 70 7.78 7.85 -2.19
N SER A 71 8.21 6.68 -1.73
CA SER A 71 9.60 6.22 -1.94
C SER A 71 9.95 6.00 -3.42
N LEU A 72 8.93 5.85 -4.29
CA LEU A 72 9.10 5.73 -5.74
C LEU A 72 9.04 7.07 -6.46
N LEU A 73 8.07 7.93 -6.10
CA LEU A 73 7.81 9.19 -6.81
C LEU A 73 8.63 10.36 -6.26
N GLY A 74 8.94 10.36 -4.97
CA GLY A 74 9.47 11.51 -4.25
C GLY A 74 8.55 12.73 -4.38
N THR A 75 9.17 13.89 -4.53
CA THR A 75 8.47 15.18 -4.75
C THR A 75 8.50 15.62 -6.22
N ASN A 76 8.79 14.71 -7.16
CA ASN A 76 8.96 15.03 -8.58
C ASN A 76 7.75 15.75 -9.21
N PHE A 77 6.55 15.54 -8.66
CA PHE A 77 5.32 16.17 -9.13
C PHE A 77 4.79 17.27 -8.20
N GLY A 78 5.50 17.59 -7.11
CA GLY A 78 5.12 18.58 -6.11
C GLY A 78 4.95 18.02 -4.69
N GLY A 79 4.39 18.85 -3.81
CA GLY A 79 4.31 18.62 -2.36
C GLY A 79 5.52 19.18 -1.61
N ASP A 80 5.49 19.08 -0.28
CA ASP A 80 6.54 19.62 0.60
C ASP A 80 7.66 18.61 0.91
N GLY A 81 7.48 17.33 0.57
CA GLY A 81 8.43 16.25 0.87
C GLY A 81 8.58 15.92 2.35
N MET A 82 7.81 16.56 3.22
CA MET A 82 7.82 16.36 4.67
C MET A 82 6.53 15.69 5.14
N SER A 83 5.38 16.23 4.72
CA SER A 83 4.06 15.72 5.06
C SER A 83 3.30 15.24 3.82
N THR A 84 3.59 15.81 2.65
CA THR A 84 2.86 15.57 1.40
C THR A 84 3.76 15.43 0.18
N PHE A 85 3.25 14.73 -0.81
CA PHE A 85 3.78 14.65 -2.17
C PHE A 85 2.62 14.68 -3.16
N ALA A 86 2.87 15.03 -4.42
CA ALA A 86 1.84 15.04 -5.45
C ALA A 86 1.92 13.81 -6.37
N LEU A 87 0.76 13.43 -6.92
CA LEU A 87 0.69 12.53 -8.07
C LEU A 87 0.97 13.30 -9.38
N PRO A 88 1.27 12.60 -10.49
CA PRO A 88 1.30 13.23 -11.81
C PRO A 88 -0.04 13.89 -12.15
N ASP A 89 0.03 15.02 -12.85
CA ASP A 89 -1.12 15.64 -13.51
C ASP A 89 -1.11 15.27 -15.00
N LEU A 90 -2.00 14.36 -15.38
CA LEU A 90 -2.15 13.87 -16.75
C LEU A 90 -3.48 14.31 -17.36
N ARG A 91 -4.13 15.34 -16.80
CA ARG A 91 -5.34 15.92 -17.38
C ARG A 91 -5.01 16.51 -18.76
N GLY A 92 -5.84 16.20 -19.75
CA GLY A 92 -5.63 16.61 -21.14
C GLY A 92 -4.62 15.75 -21.91
N ALA A 93 -3.95 14.79 -21.28
CA ALA A 93 -3.07 13.83 -21.95
C ALA A 93 -3.79 12.54 -22.38
N SER A 94 -5.11 12.41 -22.12
CA SER A 94 -5.88 11.20 -22.40
C SER A 94 -5.73 10.75 -23.87
N PRO A 95 -5.43 9.45 -24.12
CA PRO A 95 -5.17 8.98 -25.48
C PRO A 95 -6.43 8.94 -26.36
N LEU A 96 -7.61 8.96 -25.75
CA LEU A 96 -8.92 8.94 -26.41
C LEU A 96 -9.94 9.76 -25.61
N PRO A 97 -11.09 10.13 -26.21
CA PRO A 97 -12.23 10.63 -25.45
C PRO A 97 -12.71 9.63 -24.39
N ASN A 98 -13.14 10.13 -23.24
CA ASN A 98 -13.74 9.36 -22.13
C ASN A 98 -12.84 8.31 -21.46
N VAL A 99 -11.52 8.37 -21.66
CA VAL A 99 -10.56 7.57 -20.91
C VAL A 99 -9.69 8.46 -20.03
N ASN A 100 -9.21 7.93 -18.89
CA ASN A 100 -8.31 8.67 -18.00
C ASN A 100 -7.18 7.78 -17.48
N TYR A 101 -6.09 8.42 -17.06
CA TYR A 101 -4.98 7.78 -16.39
C TYR A 101 -5.22 7.65 -14.89
N TYR A 102 -4.86 6.48 -14.38
CA TYR A 102 -4.91 6.15 -12.96
C TYR A 102 -3.57 5.54 -12.55
N ILE A 103 -3.17 5.80 -11.31
CA ILE A 103 -1.96 5.28 -10.69
C ILE A 103 -2.31 4.31 -9.56
N ALA A 104 -1.63 3.17 -9.51
CA ALA A 104 -1.78 2.20 -8.45
C ALA A 104 -1.15 2.72 -7.15
N THR A 105 -1.96 2.87 -6.11
CA THR A 105 -1.52 3.25 -4.76
C THR A 105 -1.22 2.04 -3.88
N GLU A 106 -1.70 0.86 -4.29
CA GLU A 106 -1.49 -0.43 -3.64
C GLU A 106 -0.99 -1.44 -4.69
N GLY A 107 -0.16 -2.41 -4.30
CA GLY A 107 0.42 -3.36 -5.24
C GLY A 107 1.67 -4.07 -4.73
N VAL A 108 2.45 -4.63 -5.64
CA VAL A 108 3.80 -5.14 -5.38
C VAL A 108 4.80 -3.98 -5.46
N TYR A 109 5.74 -3.90 -4.52
CA TYR A 109 6.82 -2.91 -4.63
C TYR A 109 7.80 -3.33 -5.73
N PRO A 110 8.12 -2.48 -6.71
CA PRO A 110 9.01 -2.85 -7.80
C PRO A 110 10.45 -3.02 -7.28
N SER A 111 11.04 -4.21 -7.48
CA SER A 111 12.44 -4.48 -7.18
C SER A 111 13.31 -4.03 -8.35
N ARG A 112 14.32 -3.19 -8.08
CA ARG A 112 15.35 -2.87 -9.08
C ARG A 112 16.24 -4.12 -9.30
N PRO A 113 16.48 -4.56 -10.55
CA PRO A 113 17.40 -5.65 -10.85
C PRO A 113 18.85 -5.33 -10.50
#